data_AF-A0A496U519-F1
#
_entry.id   AF-A0A496U519-F1
#
_cell.length_a   1.000
_cell.length_b   1.000
_cell.length_c   1.000
_cell.angle_alpha   90.00
_cell.angle_beta   90.00
_cell.angle_gamma   90.00
#
_symmetry.space_group_name_H-M   'P 1'
#
loop_
_entity.id
_entity.type
_entity.pdbx_description
1 polymer ?
#
loop_
_entity_poly.entity_id
_entity_poly.type
_entity_poly.pdbx_seq_one_letter_code
_entity_poly.pdbx_strand_id
1 'polypeptide(L)'
;VAQVKRGRRKELEYKLDDILLHPVLGYFFLTLVFLVLFFLVFKVGAFLDDIFSYPVDYITGLIPESFGKTLLGHIVGGLIDGIGGGLGIVLPYFIPLIFVLSFLEDIGYLPRVAFLVDSFMHKIGLHGKSVIPLILGYGCNVPSVTATKVIESQRDRLVTTLLIPFVPCSARITIILALSTLFLGPFVGLSIFIVNIFVIAIISAIISKFYKAESPGLILEIPTYKLPSAKITFQKTWLHVKDFILFAWPILIIGSVVLATLQYFHIDNAFNYILKPLTHGLMGLDERLGVTLIFGILRKELTLVMMVQALGVPVEAVNQVLSSNQIFVFLIFITFYVPCISTLGIIWREFNLKIAGISFLLNTLVATILAILARLALSI
;
A
#
# COMPACT_ATOMS: atom_id res chain seq x y z
N VAL A 1 -54.35 5.60 -17.27
CA VAL A 1 -53.19 5.35 -16.36
C VAL A 1 -52.12 4.63 -17.16
N ALA A 2 -51.02 5.29 -17.51
CA ALA A 2 -49.94 4.64 -18.26
C ALA A 2 -49.20 3.67 -17.32
N GLN A 3 -49.32 2.37 -17.57
CA GLN A 3 -48.49 1.37 -16.90
C GLN A 3 -47.07 1.47 -17.46
N VAL A 4 -46.17 2.02 -16.67
CA VAL A 4 -44.73 2.02 -16.97
C VAL A 4 -44.25 0.56 -16.89
N LYS A 5 -44.21 -0.13 -18.04
CA LYS A 5 -43.53 -1.43 -18.17
C LYS A 5 -42.04 -1.21 -17.89
N ARG A 6 -41.59 -1.53 -16.68
CA ARG A 6 -40.16 -1.57 -16.34
C ARG A 6 -39.54 -2.66 -17.20
N GLY A 7 -38.54 -2.30 -18.02
CA GLY A 7 -37.84 -3.28 -18.85
C GLY A 7 -37.16 -4.35 -17.98
N ARG A 8 -37.21 -5.61 -18.40
CA ARG A 8 -36.67 -6.81 -17.70
C ARG A 8 -35.23 -6.64 -17.19
N ARG A 9 -34.41 -5.82 -17.87
CA ARG A 9 -33.04 -5.47 -17.46
C ARG A 9 -33.01 -4.70 -16.14
N LYS A 10 -33.96 -3.79 -15.91
CA LYS A 10 -34.11 -3.08 -14.63
C LYS A 10 -34.47 -4.04 -13.49
N GLU A 11 -35.31 -5.05 -13.71
CA GLU A 11 -35.66 -6.03 -12.67
C GLU A 11 -34.47 -6.87 -12.20
N LEU A 12 -33.58 -7.28 -13.10
CA LEU A 12 -32.36 -7.99 -12.74
C LEU A 12 -31.38 -7.10 -11.97
N GLU A 13 -31.18 -5.86 -12.43
CA GLU A 13 -30.35 -4.87 -11.74
C GLU A 13 -30.88 -4.60 -10.31
N TYR A 14 -32.20 -4.45 -10.14
CA TYR A 14 -32.81 -4.27 -8.82
C TYR A 14 -32.63 -5.50 -7.92
N LYS A 15 -32.76 -6.73 -8.44
CA LYS A 15 -32.51 -7.95 -7.65
C LYS A 15 -31.06 -8.10 -7.24
N LEU A 16 -30.12 -7.73 -8.11
CA LEU A 16 -28.69 -7.69 -7.80
C LEU A 16 -28.38 -6.63 -6.74
N ASP A 17 -28.94 -5.43 -6.86
CA ASP A 17 -28.80 -4.37 -5.88
C ASP A 17 -29.42 -4.76 -4.52
N ASP A 18 -30.55 -5.47 -4.50
CA ASP A 18 -31.19 -5.94 -3.26
C ASP A 18 -30.28 -6.91 -2.47
N ILE A 19 -29.51 -7.75 -3.17
CA ILE A 19 -28.53 -8.65 -2.57
C ILE A 19 -27.26 -7.90 -2.16
N LEU A 20 -26.72 -7.05 -3.04
CA LEU A 20 -25.44 -6.38 -2.87
C LEU A 20 -25.50 -5.20 -1.89
N LEU A 21 -26.66 -4.57 -1.72
CA LEU A 21 -26.89 -3.45 -0.79
C LEU A 21 -27.54 -3.91 0.52
N HIS A 22 -27.82 -5.21 0.69
CA HIS A 22 -28.37 -5.71 1.95
C HIS A 22 -27.38 -5.42 3.10
N PRO A 23 -27.85 -5.00 4.28
CA PRO A 23 -26.99 -4.63 5.42
C PRO A 23 -26.11 -5.74 6.00
N VAL A 24 -26.24 -6.98 5.52
CA VAL A 24 -25.47 -8.15 5.98
C VAL A 24 -24.88 -8.89 4.79
N LEU A 25 -25.73 -9.29 3.83
CA LEU A 25 -25.27 -9.97 2.60
C LEU A 25 -24.38 -9.06 1.75
N GLY A 26 -24.61 -7.74 1.77
CA GLY A 26 -23.75 -6.77 1.08
C GLY A 26 -22.31 -6.81 1.58
N TYR A 27 -22.09 -6.86 2.90
CA TYR A 27 -20.73 -6.97 3.46
C TYR A 27 -20.10 -8.33 3.14
N PHE A 28 -20.89 -9.41 3.14
CA PHE A 28 -20.39 -10.72 2.73
C PHE A 28 -19.93 -10.72 1.26
N PHE A 29 -20.75 -10.21 0.34
CA PHE A 29 -20.38 -10.10 -1.08
C PHE A 29 -19.22 -9.13 -1.30
N LEU A 30 -19.16 -8.04 -0.54
CA LEU A 30 -18.00 -7.13 -0.53
C LEU A 30 -16.72 -7.88 -0.21
N THR A 31 -16.68 -8.57 0.93
CA THR A 31 -15.50 -9.35 1.34
C THR A 31 -15.16 -10.41 0.30
N LEU A 32 -16.15 -11.11 -0.25
CA LEU A 32 -15.94 -12.14 -1.27
C LEU A 32 -15.35 -11.57 -2.57
N VAL A 33 -15.87 -10.45 -3.07
CA VAL A 33 -15.36 -9.80 -4.29
C VAL A 33 -13.93 -9.31 -4.08
N PHE A 34 -13.62 -8.71 -2.94
CA PHE A 34 -12.25 -8.28 -2.62
C PHE A 34 -11.30 -9.47 -2.43
N LEU A 35 -11.75 -10.55 -1.81
CA LEU A 35 -10.96 -11.77 -1.68
C LEU A 35 -10.62 -12.36 -3.05
N VAL A 36 -11.61 -12.45 -3.95
CA VAL A 36 -11.40 -12.90 -5.34
C VAL A 36 -10.45 -11.95 -6.08
N LEU A 37 -10.60 -10.63 -5.90
CA LEU A 37 -9.69 -9.63 -6.45
C LEU A 37 -8.25 -9.91 -6.02
N PHE A 38 -7.99 -9.99 -4.71
CA PHE A 38 -6.62 -10.20 -4.21
C PHE A 38 -6.06 -11.55 -4.64
N PHE A 39 -6.87 -12.62 -4.59
CA PHE A 39 -6.46 -13.93 -5.09
C PHE A 39 -6.05 -13.89 -6.56
N LEU A 40 -6.85 -13.25 -7.41
CA LEU A 40 -6.54 -13.10 -8.83
C LEU A 40 -5.26 -12.27 -9.04
N VAL A 41 -5.13 -11.15 -8.34
CA VAL A 41 -3.94 -10.28 -8.40
C VAL A 41 -2.68 -11.03 -8.00
N PHE A 42 -2.70 -11.81 -6.91
CA PHE A 42 -1.53 -12.57 -6.50
C PHE A 42 -1.21 -13.72 -7.44
N LYS A 43 -2.22 -14.45 -7.91
CA LYS A 43 -2.02 -15.59 -8.82
C LYS A 43 -1.48 -15.13 -10.18
N VAL A 44 -2.09 -14.09 -10.77
CA VAL A 44 -1.64 -13.52 -12.04
C VAL A 44 -0.33 -12.78 -11.85
N GLY A 45 -0.16 -12.07 -10.74
CA GLY A 45 1.06 -11.35 -10.41
C GLY A 45 2.27 -12.27 -10.28
N ALA A 46 2.15 -13.40 -9.58
CA ALA A 46 3.21 -14.41 -9.48
C ALA A 46 3.55 -15.02 -10.85
N PHE A 47 2.55 -15.30 -11.69
CA PHE A 47 2.79 -15.77 -13.04
C PHE A 47 3.52 -14.74 -13.92
N LEU A 48 3.21 -13.45 -13.77
CA LEU A 48 3.95 -12.39 -14.46
C LEU A 48 5.36 -12.22 -13.88
N ASP A 49 5.53 -12.32 -12.57
CA ASP A 49 6.82 -12.21 -11.86
C ASP A 49 7.82 -13.22 -12.42
N ASP A 50 7.43 -14.49 -12.57
CA ASP A 50 8.26 -15.54 -13.18
C ASP A 50 8.74 -15.18 -14.61
N ILE A 51 7.91 -14.46 -15.38
CA ILE A 51 8.24 -14.04 -16.75
C ILE A 51 9.15 -12.80 -16.75
N PHE A 52 8.86 -11.82 -15.90
CA PHE A 52 9.56 -10.54 -15.86
C PHE A 52 10.89 -10.59 -15.09
N SER A 53 11.04 -11.53 -14.15
CA SER A 53 12.28 -11.76 -13.39
C SER A 53 13.35 -12.46 -14.22
N TYR A 54 12.98 -13.39 -15.10
CA TYR A 54 13.92 -14.12 -15.97
C TYR A 54 15.01 -13.26 -16.66
N PRO A 55 14.67 -12.15 -17.37
CA PRO A 55 15.69 -11.31 -17.99
C PRO A 55 16.59 -10.60 -16.97
N VAL A 56 16.07 -10.27 -15.78
CA VAL A 56 16.82 -9.62 -14.71
C VAL A 56 17.83 -10.62 -14.12
N ASP A 57 17.38 -11.84 -13.84
CA ASP A 57 18.21 -12.91 -13.29
C ASP A 57 19.30 -13.34 -14.28
N TYR A 58 18.98 -13.37 -15.57
CA TYR A 58 19.96 -13.61 -16.61
C TYR A 58 21.05 -12.53 -16.66
N ILE A 59 20.67 -11.25 -16.56
CA ILE A 59 21.63 -10.13 -16.57
C ILE A 59 22.48 -10.14 -15.30
N THR A 60 21.90 -10.40 -14.13
CA THR A 60 22.65 -10.48 -12.87
C THR A 60 23.63 -11.64 -12.86
N GLY A 61 23.24 -12.81 -13.39
CA GLY A 61 24.12 -13.99 -13.50
C GLY A 61 25.31 -13.82 -14.45
N LEU A 62 25.26 -12.87 -15.38
CA LEU A 62 26.38 -12.55 -16.28
C LEU A 62 27.45 -11.65 -15.63
N ILE A 63 27.17 -11.04 -14.48
CA ILE A 63 28.07 -10.11 -13.82
C ILE A 63 28.98 -10.90 -12.86
N PRO A 64 30.31 -10.88 -13.05
CA PRO A 64 31.22 -11.58 -12.17
C PRO A 64 31.13 -11.05 -10.73
N GLU A 65 31.10 -11.93 -9.72
CA GLU A 65 31.08 -11.55 -8.30
C GLU A 65 32.25 -10.62 -7.92
N SER A 66 33.39 -10.74 -8.62
CA SER A 66 34.56 -9.87 -8.43
C SER A 66 34.30 -8.41 -8.80
N PHE A 67 33.34 -8.15 -9.70
CA PHE A 67 32.98 -6.80 -10.13
C PHE A 67 32.29 -6.02 -9.00
N GLY A 68 31.53 -6.72 -8.15
CA GLY A 68 30.80 -6.15 -7.01
C GLY A 68 31.66 -5.50 -5.92
N LYS A 69 32.98 -5.74 -5.88
CA LYS A 69 33.89 -5.12 -4.89
C LYS A 69 34.32 -3.70 -5.24
N THR A 70 34.01 -3.23 -6.44
CA THR A 70 34.37 -1.88 -6.89
C THR A 70 33.18 -0.92 -6.74
N LEU A 71 33.47 0.38 -6.62
CA LEU A 71 32.44 1.43 -6.63
C LEU A 71 31.51 1.30 -7.86
N LEU A 72 32.09 1.03 -9.04
CA LEU A 72 31.34 0.81 -10.27
C LEU A 72 30.44 -0.43 -10.18
N GLY A 73 30.92 -1.51 -9.56
CA GLY A 73 30.13 -2.71 -9.29
C GLY A 73 28.91 -2.43 -8.42
N HIS A 74 29.06 -1.66 -7.34
CA HIS A 74 27.94 -1.26 -6.50
C HIS A 74 26.94 -0.37 -7.26
N ILE A 75 27.40 0.61 -8.04
CA ILE A 75 26.51 1.47 -8.84
C ILE A 75 25.72 0.66 -9.86
N VAL A 76 26.40 -0.25 -10.59
CA VAL A 76 25.75 -1.11 -11.59
C VAL A 76 24.80 -2.09 -10.91
N GLY A 77 25.19 -2.70 -9.78
CA GLY A 77 24.32 -3.55 -8.97
C GLY A 77 23.07 -2.82 -8.51
N GLY A 78 23.21 -1.62 -7.94
CA GLY A 78 22.08 -0.78 -7.54
C GLY A 78 21.17 -0.37 -8.71
N LEU A 79 21.73 -0.16 -9.91
CA LEU A 79 20.94 0.12 -11.11
C LEU A 79 20.12 -1.11 -11.53
N ILE A 80 20.74 -2.29 -11.52
CA ILE A 80 20.07 -3.55 -11.87
C ILE A 80 19.01 -3.90 -10.84
N ASP A 81 19.31 -3.75 -9.56
CA ASP A 81 18.34 -3.93 -8.48
C ASP A 81 17.15 -2.99 -8.67
N GLY A 82 17.39 -1.73 -9.05
CA GLY A 82 16.34 -0.76 -9.30
C GLY A 82 15.47 -1.11 -10.52
N ILE A 83 16.09 -1.52 -11.62
CA ILE A 83 15.37 -1.98 -12.82
C ILE A 83 14.59 -3.25 -12.52
N GLY A 84 15.24 -4.23 -11.90
CA GLY A 84 14.68 -5.53 -11.52
C GLY A 84 13.56 -5.41 -10.50
N GLY A 85 13.64 -4.45 -9.59
CA GLY A 85 12.54 -4.15 -8.68
C GLY A 85 11.29 -3.67 -9.34
N GLY A 86 11.43 -2.69 -10.25
CA GLY A 86 10.29 -2.19 -11.00
C GLY A 86 9.72 -3.25 -11.94
N LEU A 87 10.59 -3.94 -12.68
CA LEU A 87 10.20 -4.87 -13.74
C LEU A 87 9.75 -6.24 -13.20
N GLY A 88 10.53 -6.86 -12.33
CA GLY A 88 10.28 -8.19 -11.78
C GLY A 88 9.29 -8.18 -10.61
N ILE A 89 9.30 -7.16 -9.76
CA ILE A 89 8.47 -7.19 -8.55
C ILE A 89 7.26 -6.26 -8.68
N VAL A 90 7.43 -4.98 -9.00
CA VAL A 90 6.32 -4.03 -8.87
C VAL A 90 5.30 -4.16 -10.02
N LEU A 91 5.76 -4.17 -11.28
CA LEU A 91 4.88 -4.22 -12.45
C LEU A 91 3.98 -5.47 -12.50
N PRO A 92 4.48 -6.68 -12.21
CA PRO A 92 3.69 -7.91 -12.27
C PRO A 92 2.45 -7.92 -11.38
N TYR A 93 2.54 -7.39 -10.16
CA TYR A 93 1.39 -7.30 -9.26
C TYR A 93 0.58 -6.01 -9.48
N PHE A 94 1.21 -4.93 -9.97
CA PHE A 94 0.52 -3.65 -10.19
C PHE A 94 -0.42 -3.68 -11.40
N ILE A 95 -0.04 -4.33 -12.51
CA ILE A 95 -0.86 -4.40 -13.73
C ILE A 95 -2.21 -5.11 -13.49
N PRO A 96 -2.26 -6.35 -12.94
CA PRO A 96 -3.53 -7.06 -12.70
C PRO A 96 -4.42 -6.32 -11.71
N LEU A 97 -3.82 -5.70 -10.69
CA LEU A 97 -4.53 -4.93 -9.68
C LEU A 97 -5.30 -3.75 -10.29
N ILE A 98 -4.62 -2.91 -11.09
CA ILE A 98 -5.26 -1.78 -11.74
C ILE A 98 -6.28 -2.24 -12.78
N PHE A 99 -6.00 -3.33 -13.48
CA PHE A 99 -6.93 -3.92 -14.43
C PHE A 99 -8.24 -4.35 -13.77
N VAL A 100 -8.18 -5.13 -12.68
CA VAL A 100 -9.37 -5.59 -11.95
C VAL A 100 -10.10 -4.43 -11.27
N LEU A 101 -9.37 -3.46 -10.70
CA LEU A 101 -9.99 -2.27 -10.11
C LEU A 101 -10.72 -1.43 -11.17
N SER A 102 -10.11 -1.20 -12.33
CA SER A 102 -10.72 -0.48 -13.44
C SER A 102 -11.97 -1.22 -13.94
N PHE A 103 -11.92 -2.56 -13.98
CA PHE A 103 -13.05 -3.40 -14.35
C PHE A 103 -14.21 -3.29 -13.34
N LEU A 104 -13.93 -3.33 -12.04
CA LEU A 104 -14.94 -3.16 -10.98
C LEU A 104 -15.55 -1.74 -10.97
N GLU A 105 -14.73 -0.73 -11.28
CA GLU A 105 -15.19 0.64 -11.45
C GLU A 105 -16.15 0.76 -12.65
N ASP A 106 -15.78 0.21 -13.81
CA ASP A 106 -16.55 0.28 -15.05
C ASP A 106 -17.89 -0.48 -14.96
N ILE A 107 -17.96 -1.56 -14.18
CA ILE A 107 -19.22 -2.27 -13.86
C ILE A 107 -20.15 -1.43 -12.96
N GLY A 108 -19.60 -0.45 -12.26
CA GLY A 108 -20.30 0.34 -11.25
C GLY A 108 -20.37 -0.36 -9.89
N TYR A 109 -19.53 -1.35 -9.61
CA TYR A 109 -19.51 -2.00 -8.30
C TYR A 109 -18.98 -1.05 -7.20
N LEU A 110 -17.92 -0.28 -7.49
CA LEU A 110 -17.31 0.64 -6.53
C LEU A 110 -18.29 1.68 -5.94
N PRO A 111 -19.17 2.34 -6.72
CA PRO A 111 -20.23 3.20 -6.18
C PRO A 111 -21.19 2.52 -5.18
N ARG A 112 -21.52 1.23 -5.40
CA ARG A 112 -22.41 0.46 -4.50
C ARG A 112 -21.72 0.10 -3.20
N VAL A 113 -20.45 -0.27 -3.29
CA VAL A 113 -19.59 -0.44 -2.12
C VAL A 113 -19.50 0.86 -1.31
N ALA A 114 -19.32 1.99 -1.98
CA ALA A 114 -19.30 3.29 -1.31
C ALA A 114 -20.58 3.56 -0.53
N PHE A 115 -21.75 3.23 -1.09
CA PHE A 115 -23.04 3.33 -0.39
C PHE A 115 -23.11 2.40 0.83
N LEU A 116 -22.72 1.13 0.70
CA LEU A 116 -22.76 0.16 1.80
C LEU A 116 -21.86 0.56 2.98
N VAL A 117 -20.72 1.20 2.70
CA VAL A 117 -19.73 1.60 3.71
C VAL A 117 -19.96 3.06 4.18
N ASP A 118 -20.87 3.81 3.56
CA ASP A 118 -21.14 5.23 3.87
C ASP A 118 -21.54 5.46 5.34
N SER A 119 -22.40 4.58 5.87
CA SER A 119 -22.81 4.64 7.28
C SER A 119 -21.62 4.46 8.23
N PHE A 120 -20.67 3.59 7.86
CA PHE A 120 -19.45 3.41 8.62
C PHE A 120 -18.56 4.65 8.50
N MET A 121 -18.35 5.19 7.30
CA MET A 121 -17.53 6.41 7.11
C MET A 121 -18.04 7.60 7.90
N HIS A 122 -19.36 7.83 7.94
CA HIS A 122 -19.95 8.90 8.73
C HIS A 122 -19.66 8.75 10.22
N LYS A 123 -19.63 7.53 10.77
CA LYS A 123 -19.26 7.28 12.17
C LYS A 123 -17.82 7.67 12.48
N ILE A 124 -16.93 7.58 11.50
CA ILE A 124 -15.52 7.94 11.61
C ILE A 124 -15.27 9.41 11.19
N GLY A 125 -16.33 10.16 10.89
CA GLY A 125 -16.28 11.58 10.53
C GLY A 125 -15.77 11.83 9.11
N LEU A 126 -16.00 10.91 8.18
CA LEU A 126 -15.70 11.03 6.75
C LEU A 126 -16.97 10.95 5.91
N HIS A 127 -16.88 11.44 4.68
CA HIS A 127 -17.94 11.36 3.69
C HIS A 127 -17.86 10.06 2.85
N GLY A 128 -18.98 9.49 2.40
CA GLY A 128 -19.01 8.25 1.61
C GLY A 128 -18.20 8.29 0.30
N LYS A 129 -18.03 9.46 -0.30
CA LYS A 129 -17.14 9.63 -1.48
C LYS A 129 -15.67 9.30 -1.16
N SER A 130 -15.26 9.33 0.11
CA SER A 130 -13.91 8.97 0.57
C SER A 130 -13.64 7.46 0.54
N VAL A 131 -14.68 6.61 0.49
CA VAL A 131 -14.53 5.15 0.43
C VAL A 131 -13.77 4.73 -0.84
N ILE A 132 -14.09 5.34 -1.98
CA ILE A 132 -13.51 4.96 -3.27
C ILE A 132 -11.99 5.17 -3.26
N PRO A 133 -11.44 6.36 -2.91
CA PRO A 133 -10.00 6.54 -2.76
C PRO A 133 -9.37 5.59 -1.73
N LEU A 134 -9.98 5.37 -0.56
CA LEU A 134 -9.40 4.49 0.47
C LEU A 134 -9.27 3.04 -0.01
N ILE A 135 -10.29 2.54 -0.73
CA ILE A 135 -10.27 1.23 -1.36
C ILE A 135 -9.17 1.14 -2.42
N LEU A 136 -9.03 2.16 -3.26
CA LEU A 136 -7.95 2.23 -4.26
C LEU A 136 -6.56 2.24 -3.61
N GLY A 137 -6.45 2.70 -2.36
CA GLY A 137 -5.21 2.71 -1.56
C GLY A 137 -4.66 1.31 -1.29
N TYR A 138 -5.52 0.31 -1.08
CA TYR A 138 -5.09 -1.09 -0.96
C TYR A 138 -4.39 -1.61 -2.21
N GLY A 139 -4.67 -0.98 -3.36
CA GLY A 139 -3.89 -1.18 -4.56
C GLY A 139 -2.58 -0.39 -4.53
N CYS A 140 -2.69 0.92 -4.74
CA CYS A 140 -1.54 1.82 -4.71
C CYS A 140 -1.97 3.20 -4.20
N ASN A 141 -1.16 3.76 -3.30
CA ASN A 141 -1.45 5.05 -2.68
C ASN A 141 -1.36 6.22 -3.66
N VAL A 142 -0.58 6.10 -4.75
CA VAL A 142 -0.41 7.19 -5.74
C VAL A 142 -1.70 7.49 -6.53
N PRO A 143 -2.33 6.53 -7.23
CA PRO A 143 -3.60 6.77 -7.90
C PRO A 143 -4.73 7.04 -6.89
N SER A 144 -4.67 6.45 -5.71
CA SER A 144 -5.62 6.72 -4.61
C SER A 144 -5.62 8.19 -4.19
N VAL A 145 -4.44 8.81 -3.97
CA VAL A 145 -4.36 10.24 -3.65
C VAL A 145 -4.92 11.09 -4.79
N THR A 146 -4.64 10.73 -6.05
CA THR A 146 -5.17 11.46 -7.20
C THR A 146 -6.71 11.35 -7.30
N ALA A 147 -7.28 10.18 -6.95
CA ALA A 147 -8.72 9.94 -6.96
C ALA A 147 -9.48 10.77 -5.91
N THR A 148 -8.80 11.32 -4.89
CA THR A 148 -9.44 12.22 -3.91
C THR A 148 -10.02 13.49 -4.54
N LYS A 149 -9.63 13.85 -5.78
CA LYS A 149 -10.19 14.99 -6.53
C LYS A 149 -11.71 14.92 -6.74
N VAL A 150 -12.30 13.73 -6.66
CA VAL A 150 -13.75 13.53 -6.76
C VAL A 150 -14.49 14.02 -5.50
N ILE A 151 -13.78 14.24 -4.39
CA ILE A 151 -14.35 14.73 -3.14
C ILE A 151 -14.49 16.26 -3.20
N GLU A 152 -15.73 16.75 -3.14
CA GLU A 152 -16.06 18.19 -3.22
C GLU A 152 -15.64 18.97 -1.97
N SER A 153 -15.84 18.37 -0.78
CA SER A 153 -15.44 18.96 0.49
C SER A 153 -13.92 18.97 0.62
N GLN A 154 -13.32 20.16 0.70
CA GLN A 154 -11.87 20.31 0.86
C GLN A 154 -11.36 19.67 2.16
N ARG A 155 -12.16 19.74 3.23
CA ARG A 155 -11.89 19.06 4.50
C ARG A 155 -11.76 17.56 4.25
N ASP A 156 -12.81 16.93 3.71
CA ASP A 156 -12.84 15.47 3.58
C ASP A 156 -11.80 14.99 2.58
N ARG A 157 -11.53 15.80 1.54
CA ARG A 157 -10.43 15.56 0.61
C ARG A 157 -9.08 15.53 1.34
N LEU A 158 -8.78 16.51 2.19
CA LEU A 158 -7.54 16.57 2.96
C LEU A 158 -7.44 15.41 3.95
N VAL A 159 -8.49 15.14 4.73
CA VAL A 159 -8.49 14.03 5.70
C VAL A 159 -8.28 12.70 4.99
N THR A 160 -8.98 12.47 3.87
CA THR A 160 -8.82 11.25 3.07
C THR A 160 -7.39 11.11 2.54
N THR A 161 -6.79 12.19 2.03
CA THR A 161 -5.39 12.19 1.57
C THR A 161 -4.39 11.86 2.68
N LEU A 162 -4.62 12.31 3.92
CA LEU A 162 -3.78 11.97 5.06
C LEU A 162 -3.98 10.53 5.55
N LEU A 163 -5.15 9.94 5.31
CA LEU A 163 -5.48 8.56 5.69
C LEU A 163 -4.98 7.51 4.70
N ILE A 164 -4.92 7.83 3.40
CA ILE A 164 -4.46 6.90 2.36
C ILE A 164 -3.10 6.24 2.68
N PRO A 165 -2.07 6.97 3.17
CA PRO A 165 -0.80 6.39 3.62
C PRO A 165 -0.88 5.26 4.65
N PHE A 166 -1.93 5.24 5.48
CA PHE A 166 -2.18 4.22 6.51
C PHE A 166 -2.83 2.96 5.94
N VAL A 167 -3.42 3.02 4.74
CA VAL A 167 -3.92 1.85 4.04
C VAL A 167 -2.72 1.07 3.50
N PRO A 168 -2.58 -0.23 3.83
CA PRO A 168 -1.50 -1.05 3.29
C PRO A 168 -1.75 -1.28 1.79
N CYS A 169 -0.90 -0.69 0.95
CA CYS A 169 -0.89 -0.96 -0.48
C CYS A 169 -0.47 -2.40 -0.77
N SER A 170 -0.67 -2.88 -2.00
CA SER A 170 -0.42 -4.27 -2.40
C SER A 170 0.95 -4.79 -1.96
N ALA A 171 2.00 -4.00 -2.14
CA ALA A 171 3.35 -4.33 -1.68
C ALA A 171 3.45 -4.56 -0.15
N ARG A 172 2.78 -3.72 0.66
CA ARG A 172 2.75 -3.92 2.12
C ARG A 172 1.93 -5.14 2.50
N ILE A 173 0.81 -5.39 1.82
CA ILE A 173 -0.02 -6.59 2.06
C ILE A 173 0.83 -7.84 1.82
N THR A 174 1.59 -7.90 0.72
CA THR A 174 2.49 -9.03 0.41
C THR A 174 3.52 -9.24 1.52
N ILE A 175 4.18 -8.18 1.98
CA ILE A 175 5.22 -8.29 3.02
C ILE A 175 4.64 -8.65 4.37
N ILE A 176 3.50 -8.06 4.75
CA ILE A 176 2.79 -8.38 5.99
C ILE A 176 2.44 -9.86 6.01
N LEU A 177 1.89 -10.37 4.90
CA LEU A 177 1.56 -11.78 4.77
C LEU A 177 2.82 -12.66 4.75
N ALA A 178 3.85 -12.31 3.99
CA ALA A 178 5.09 -13.09 3.90
C ALA A 178 5.83 -13.17 5.25
N LEU A 179 6.06 -12.03 5.92
CA LEU A 179 6.73 -12.00 7.22
C LEU A 179 5.88 -12.67 8.30
N SER A 180 4.56 -12.47 8.30
CA SER A 180 3.70 -13.13 9.28
C SER A 180 3.67 -14.64 9.09
N THR A 181 3.50 -15.16 7.87
CA THR A 181 3.44 -16.61 7.63
C THR A 181 4.77 -17.30 7.89
N LEU A 182 5.90 -16.67 7.53
CA LEU A 182 7.24 -17.25 7.71
C LEU A 182 7.67 -17.29 9.19
N PHE A 183 7.33 -16.27 9.98
CA PHE A 183 7.94 -16.10 11.31
C PHE A 183 6.96 -16.16 12.50
N LEU A 184 5.67 -15.87 12.30
CA LEU A 184 4.70 -15.63 13.38
C LEU A 184 3.43 -16.49 13.27
N GLY A 185 3.14 -17.01 12.08
CA GLY A 185 1.91 -17.71 11.72
C GLY A 185 0.87 -16.82 11.00
N PRO A 186 -0.03 -17.44 10.22
CA PRO A 186 -1.00 -16.73 9.37
C PRO A 186 -2.04 -15.91 10.16
N PHE A 187 -2.38 -16.32 11.37
CA PHE A 187 -3.33 -15.60 12.23
C PHE A 187 -2.81 -14.23 12.66
N VAL A 188 -1.49 -14.09 12.81
CA VAL A 188 -0.87 -12.82 13.19
C VAL A 188 -1.06 -11.80 12.06
N GLY A 189 -0.86 -12.20 10.80
CA GLY A 189 -1.13 -11.35 9.64
C GLY A 189 -2.56 -10.82 9.62
N LEU A 190 -3.56 -11.68 9.89
CA LEU A 190 -4.96 -11.27 10.00
C LEU A 190 -5.19 -10.26 11.13
N SER A 191 -4.57 -10.48 12.30
CA SER A 191 -4.69 -9.56 13.44
C SER A 191 -4.17 -8.14 13.11
N ILE A 192 -3.10 -8.04 12.32
CA ILE A 192 -2.53 -6.76 11.88
C ILE A 192 -3.48 -5.99 10.97
N PHE A 193 -4.22 -6.68 10.08
CA PHE A 193 -5.25 -6.03 9.26
C PHE A 193 -6.42 -5.51 10.11
N ILE A 194 -6.82 -6.24 11.15
CA ILE A 194 -7.84 -5.78 12.09
C ILE A 194 -7.35 -4.52 12.81
N VAL A 195 -6.14 -4.55 13.36
CA VAL A 195 -5.50 -3.39 14.01
C VAL A 195 -5.41 -2.21 13.03
N ASN A 196 -5.08 -2.46 11.76
CA ASN A 196 -5.01 -1.42 10.73
C ASN A 196 -6.34 -0.69 10.52
N ILE A 197 -7.45 -1.43 10.41
CA ILE A 197 -8.78 -0.83 10.29
C ILE A 197 -9.11 0.03 11.52
N PHE A 198 -8.80 -0.46 12.73
CA PHE A 198 -9.00 0.30 13.97
C PHE A 198 -8.15 1.57 14.01
N VAL A 199 -6.88 1.49 13.64
CA VAL A 199 -5.96 2.64 13.61
C VAL A 199 -6.43 3.69 12.62
N ILE A 200 -6.85 3.29 11.41
CA ILE A 200 -7.42 4.21 10.41
C ILE A 200 -8.67 4.89 10.99
N ALA A 201 -9.55 4.13 11.67
CA ALA A 201 -10.75 4.70 12.28
C ALA A 201 -10.43 5.73 13.37
N ILE A 202 -9.49 5.42 14.26
CA ILE A 202 -9.05 6.32 15.33
C ILE A 202 -8.43 7.59 14.75
N ILE A 203 -7.50 7.46 13.80
CA ILE A 203 -6.82 8.61 13.19
C ILE A 203 -7.82 9.49 12.45
N SER A 204 -8.74 8.90 11.69
CA SER A 204 -9.79 9.64 11.00
C SER A 204 -10.64 10.43 11.98
N ALA A 205 -11.11 9.81 13.07
CA ALA A 205 -11.89 10.49 14.10
C ALA A 205 -11.12 11.65 14.76
N ILE A 206 -9.81 11.46 15.03
CA ILE A 206 -8.94 12.51 15.59
C ILE A 206 -8.79 13.67 14.61
N ILE A 207 -8.40 13.41 13.36
CA ILE A 207 -8.19 14.45 12.35
C ILE A 207 -9.51 15.18 12.07
N SER A 208 -10.62 14.46 11.93
CA SER A 208 -11.94 15.03 11.72
C SER A 208 -12.44 15.90 12.88
N LYS A 209 -11.89 15.75 14.09
CA LYS A 209 -12.18 16.67 15.20
C LYS A 209 -11.47 18.02 15.05
N PHE A 210 -10.26 18.03 14.48
CA PHE A 210 -9.48 19.25 14.25
C PHE A 210 -10.00 20.08 13.07
N TYR A 211 -10.45 19.43 12.00
CA TYR A 211 -11.00 20.11 10.83
C TYR A 211 -12.52 20.12 10.92
N LYS A 212 -13.15 21.11 11.56
CA LYS A 212 -14.61 21.25 11.59
C LYS A 212 -15.11 22.00 10.36
N ALA A 213 -15.72 21.29 9.42
CA ALA A 213 -16.52 21.85 8.32
C ALA A 213 -17.74 20.96 8.08
N GLU A 214 -18.87 21.57 7.67
CA GLU A 214 -20.08 20.84 7.32
C GLU A 214 -19.81 19.96 6.09
N SER A 215 -19.97 18.64 6.26
CA SER A 215 -19.99 17.73 5.13
C SER A 215 -21.33 17.91 4.43
N PRO A 216 -21.37 18.25 3.12
CA PRO A 216 -22.62 18.32 2.38
C PRO A 216 -23.40 17.00 2.49
N GLY A 217 -24.72 17.06 2.60
CA GLY A 217 -25.57 15.88 2.54
C GLY A 217 -25.40 15.16 1.20
N LEU A 218 -25.30 13.83 1.23
CA LEU A 218 -25.04 13.01 0.06
C LEU A 218 -26.33 12.76 -0.74
N ILE A 219 -26.38 13.23 -1.99
CA ILE A 219 -27.23 12.62 -3.02
C ILE A 219 -26.30 11.76 -3.89
N LEU A 220 -26.09 10.50 -3.50
CA LEU A 220 -25.30 9.57 -4.30
C LEU A 220 -26.19 9.03 -5.42
N GLU A 221 -26.09 9.60 -6.61
CA GLU A 221 -26.69 8.97 -7.79
C GLU A 221 -25.90 7.69 -8.11
N ILE A 222 -26.47 6.52 -7.77
CA ILE A 222 -25.85 5.23 -8.07
C ILE A 222 -25.95 5.01 -9.59
N PRO A 223 -24.82 4.89 -10.32
CA PRO A 223 -24.86 4.65 -11.75
C PRO A 223 -25.43 3.26 -12.07
N THR A 224 -26.15 3.17 -13.19
CA THR A 224 -26.64 1.89 -13.72
C THR A 224 -25.48 0.94 -14.04
N TYR A 225 -25.73 -0.37 -13.93
CA TYR A 225 -24.75 -1.37 -14.32
C TYR A 225 -24.41 -1.23 -15.81
N LYS A 226 -23.12 -1.13 -16.10
CA LYS A 226 -22.61 -1.08 -17.48
C LYS A 226 -21.71 -2.27 -17.72
N LEU A 227 -21.79 -2.84 -18.92
CA LEU A 227 -20.80 -3.82 -19.35
C LEU A 227 -19.49 -3.06 -19.63
N PRO A 228 -18.39 -3.42 -18.96
CA PRO A 228 -17.12 -2.73 -19.12
C PRO A 228 -16.61 -2.96 -20.55
N SER A 229 -16.15 -1.89 -21.19
CA SER A 229 -15.47 -2.02 -22.49
C SER A 229 -14.03 -2.43 -22.21
N ALA A 230 -13.64 -3.64 -22.63
CA ALA A 230 -12.26 -4.12 -22.46
C ALA A 230 -11.23 -3.10 -22.98
N LYS A 231 -11.52 -2.41 -24.09
CA LYS A 231 -10.66 -1.37 -24.64
C LYS A 231 -10.43 -0.21 -23.67
N ILE A 232 -11.48 0.25 -22.99
CA ILE A 232 -11.39 1.36 -22.01
C ILE A 232 -10.62 0.88 -20.78
N THR A 233 -10.91 -0.33 -20.28
CA THR A 233 -10.22 -0.89 -19.13
C THR A 233 -8.71 -1.05 -19.39
N PHE A 234 -8.31 -1.53 -20.57
CA PHE A 234 -6.90 -1.62 -20.97
C PHE A 234 -6.26 -0.23 -21.13
N GLN A 235 -6.96 0.75 -21.70
CA GLN A 235 -6.44 2.12 -21.83
C GLN A 235 -6.22 2.78 -20.47
N LYS A 236 -7.18 2.65 -19.53
CA LYS A 236 -7.03 3.12 -18.14
C LYS A 236 -5.82 2.46 -17.48
N THR A 237 -5.70 1.15 -17.60
CA THR A 237 -4.57 0.39 -17.05
C THR A 237 -3.24 0.88 -17.62
N TRP A 238 -3.16 1.08 -18.93
CA TRP A 238 -1.95 1.58 -19.60
C TRP A 238 -1.56 2.99 -19.14
N LEU A 239 -2.52 3.89 -18.95
CA LEU A 239 -2.25 5.23 -18.43
C LEU A 239 -1.63 5.18 -17.03
N HIS A 240 -2.18 4.37 -16.13
CA HIS A 240 -1.63 4.20 -14.78
C HIS A 240 -0.24 3.55 -14.78
N VAL A 241 -0.02 2.57 -15.64
CA VAL A 241 1.30 1.93 -15.81
C VAL A 241 2.31 2.93 -16.38
N LYS A 242 1.92 3.76 -17.35
CA LYS A 242 2.76 4.81 -17.91
C LYS A 242 3.13 5.85 -16.85
N ASP A 243 2.17 6.28 -16.02
CA ASP A 243 2.44 7.21 -14.92
C ASP A 243 3.44 6.60 -13.92
N PHE A 244 3.31 5.31 -13.61
CA PHE A 244 4.28 4.60 -12.78
C PHE A 244 5.69 4.57 -13.41
N ILE A 245 5.80 4.22 -14.70
CA ILE A 245 7.06 4.15 -15.44
C ILE A 245 7.75 5.52 -15.53
N LEU A 246 6.99 6.60 -15.72
CA LEU A 246 7.55 7.94 -15.90
C LEU A 246 7.93 8.62 -14.58
N PHE A 247 7.18 8.36 -13.50
CA PHE A 247 7.37 9.08 -12.24
C PHE A 247 7.95 8.23 -11.12
N ALA A 248 7.46 7.01 -10.91
CA ALA A 248 7.84 6.18 -9.77
C ALA A 248 9.11 5.37 -10.05
N TRP A 249 9.23 4.80 -11.25
CA TRP A 249 10.35 3.92 -11.60
C TRP A 249 11.71 4.63 -11.62
N PRO A 250 11.87 5.86 -12.14
CA PRO A 250 13.15 6.57 -12.10
C PRO A 250 13.60 6.90 -10.68
N ILE A 251 12.65 7.26 -9.80
CA ILE A 251 12.94 7.51 -8.37
C ILE A 251 13.44 6.23 -7.70
N LEU A 252 12.85 5.07 -8.05
CA LEU A 252 13.26 3.77 -7.54
C LEU A 252 14.69 3.42 -7.99
N ILE A 253 15.02 3.62 -9.27
CA ILE A 253 16.36 3.38 -9.81
C ILE A 253 17.39 4.28 -9.13
N ILE A 254 17.12 5.59 -9.06
CA ILE A 254 18.01 6.56 -8.41
C ILE A 254 18.20 6.19 -6.93
N GLY A 255 17.13 5.85 -6.22
CA GLY A 255 17.19 5.41 -4.83
C GLY A 255 18.06 4.17 -4.62
N SER A 256 17.98 3.20 -5.54
CA SER A 256 18.75 1.96 -5.47
C SER A 256 20.23 2.19 -5.76
N VAL A 257 20.56 3.05 -6.73
CA VAL A 257 21.97 3.44 -7.01
C VAL A 257 22.57 4.22 -5.84
N VAL A 258 21.83 5.16 -5.27
CA VAL A 258 22.29 5.94 -4.10
C VAL A 258 22.54 5.02 -2.92
N LEU A 259 21.64 4.06 -2.66
CA LEU A 259 21.84 3.05 -1.61
C LEU A 259 23.12 2.24 -1.84
N ALA A 260 23.29 1.67 -3.02
CA ALA A 260 24.42 0.79 -3.28
C ALA A 260 25.75 1.56 -3.13
N THR A 261 25.75 2.84 -3.49
CA THR A 261 26.89 3.74 -3.27
C THR A 261 27.13 4.01 -1.78
N LEU A 262 26.07 4.27 -1.00
CA LEU A 262 26.19 4.51 0.44
C LEU A 262 26.71 3.27 1.20
N GLN A 263 26.29 2.07 0.79
CA GLN A 263 26.79 0.81 1.33
C GLN A 263 28.28 0.61 1.03
N TYR A 264 28.74 0.97 -0.16
CA TYR A 264 30.17 0.91 -0.52
C TYR A 264 31.04 1.80 0.38
N PHE A 265 30.56 3.00 0.74
CA PHE A 265 31.27 3.91 1.64
C PHE A 265 31.07 3.61 3.13
N HIS A 266 30.35 2.55 3.49
CA HIS A 266 29.98 2.21 4.87
C HIS A 266 29.25 3.33 5.62
N ILE A 267 28.58 4.25 4.90
CA ILE A 267 27.82 5.37 5.47
C ILE A 267 26.49 4.85 6.07
N ASP A 268 26.05 3.66 5.66
CA ASP A 268 24.92 2.94 6.24
C ASP A 268 25.07 2.74 7.77
N ASN A 269 26.30 2.58 8.27
CA ASN A 269 26.58 2.55 9.71
C ASN A 269 26.27 3.88 10.42
N ALA A 270 26.55 5.01 9.77
CA ALA A 270 26.22 6.33 10.33
C ALA A 270 24.70 6.52 10.41
N PHE A 271 23.97 6.06 9.39
CA PHE A 271 22.50 6.05 9.42
C PHE A 271 21.94 5.15 10.52
N ASN A 272 22.51 3.95 10.69
CA ASN A 272 22.15 3.06 11.80
C ASN A 272 22.40 3.72 13.15
N TYR A 273 23.51 4.45 13.32
CA TYR A 273 23.79 5.19 14.56
C TYR A 273 22.79 6.31 14.84
N ILE A 274 22.42 7.09 13.80
CA ILE A 274 21.41 8.16 13.91
C ILE A 274 20.03 7.58 14.27
N LEU A 275 19.70 6.41 13.73
CA LEU A 275 18.42 5.73 13.96
C LEU A 275 18.40 4.80 15.17
N LYS A 276 19.55 4.49 15.76
CA LYS A 276 19.69 3.69 16.99
C LYS A 276 18.72 4.07 18.11
N PRO A 277 18.48 5.37 18.45
CA PRO A 277 17.47 5.72 19.45
C PRO A 277 16.05 5.30 19.05
N LEU A 278 15.73 5.28 17.75
CA LEU A 278 14.44 4.88 17.23
C LEU A 278 14.31 3.34 17.15
N THR A 279 15.31 2.65 16.60
CA THR A 279 15.29 1.20 16.40
C THR A 279 15.53 0.43 17.69
N HIS A 280 16.71 0.58 18.28
CA HIS A 280 17.09 -0.14 19.49
C HIS A 280 16.50 0.49 20.75
N GLY A 281 16.50 1.82 20.85
CA GLY A 281 15.96 2.54 22.00
C GLY A 281 14.45 2.34 22.18
N LEU A 282 13.67 2.84 21.23
CA LEU A 282 12.20 2.84 21.31
C LEU A 282 11.58 1.48 20.95
N MET A 283 11.98 0.88 19.82
CA MET A 283 11.35 -0.36 19.33
C MET A 283 11.99 -1.65 19.86
N GLY A 284 13.21 -1.58 20.41
CA GLY A 284 13.93 -2.78 20.89
C GLY A 284 14.40 -3.70 19.77
N LEU A 285 14.56 -3.16 18.56
CA LEU A 285 15.02 -3.84 17.36
C LEU A 285 16.56 -3.85 17.27
N ASP A 286 17.11 -4.75 16.46
CA ASP A 286 18.54 -4.75 16.13
C ASP A 286 18.95 -3.41 15.47
N GLU A 287 20.13 -2.91 15.84
CA GLU A 287 20.69 -1.65 15.35
C GLU A 287 20.89 -1.64 13.83
N ARG A 288 21.09 -2.83 13.23
CA ARG A 288 21.30 -3.00 11.79
C ARG A 288 20.05 -2.69 10.95
N LEU A 289 18.86 -2.75 11.55
CA LEU A 289 17.59 -2.54 10.83
C LEU A 289 17.30 -1.06 10.53
N GLY A 290 18.09 -0.11 11.04
CA GLY A 290 17.89 1.32 10.77
C GLY A 290 17.94 1.67 9.29
N VAL A 291 18.92 1.11 8.58
CA VAL A 291 19.08 1.20 7.13
C VAL A 291 17.84 0.67 6.42
N THR A 292 17.36 -0.52 6.79
CA THR A 292 16.13 -1.10 6.24
C THR A 292 14.93 -0.15 6.35
N LEU A 293 14.80 0.61 7.44
CA LEU A 293 13.71 1.57 7.60
C LEU A 293 13.82 2.80 6.70
N ILE A 294 15.02 3.37 6.53
CA ILE A 294 15.22 4.53 5.62
C ILE A 294 14.90 4.11 4.20
N PHE A 295 15.47 3.00 3.77
CA PHE A 295 15.36 2.57 2.39
C PHE A 295 14.04 1.89 2.09
N GLY A 296 13.35 1.36 3.10
CA GLY A 296 11.94 0.98 3.00
C GLY A 296 11.05 2.15 2.54
N ILE A 297 11.41 3.42 2.80
CA ILE A 297 10.68 4.58 2.24
C ILE A 297 10.80 4.63 0.71
N LEU A 298 11.97 4.29 0.18
CA LEU A 298 12.25 4.27 -1.26
C LEU A 298 11.60 3.04 -1.92
N ARG A 299 11.68 1.89 -1.25
CA ARG A 299 11.36 0.59 -1.84
C ARG A 299 10.72 -0.34 -0.82
N LYS A 300 9.41 -0.18 -0.61
CA LYS A 300 8.69 -0.92 0.44
C LYS A 300 8.66 -2.41 0.16
N GLU A 301 8.43 -2.82 -1.08
CA GLU A 301 8.35 -4.21 -1.54
C GLU A 301 9.62 -5.03 -1.26
N LEU A 302 10.77 -4.37 -1.09
CA LEU A 302 12.02 -5.03 -0.76
C LEU A 302 12.35 -5.06 0.73
N THR A 303 11.48 -4.56 1.60
CA THR A 303 11.78 -4.47 3.03
C THR A 303 12.24 -5.81 3.61
N LEU A 304 11.68 -6.94 3.15
CA LEU A 304 12.11 -8.28 3.55
C LEU A 304 13.55 -8.59 3.09
N VAL A 305 13.87 -8.37 1.81
CA VAL A 305 15.22 -8.61 1.26
C VAL A 305 16.23 -7.70 1.94
N MET A 306 15.89 -6.42 2.12
CA MET A 306 16.73 -5.44 2.79
C MET A 306 16.93 -5.74 4.28
N MET A 307 15.94 -6.33 4.94
CA MET A 307 16.07 -6.81 6.32
C MET A 307 17.11 -7.92 6.40
N VAL A 308 16.99 -8.93 5.52
CA VAL A 308 17.89 -10.09 5.43
C VAL A 308 19.32 -9.63 5.13
N GLN A 309 19.49 -8.74 4.15
CA GLN A 309 20.78 -8.14 3.80
C GLN A 309 21.38 -7.33 4.96
N ALA A 310 20.57 -6.53 5.66
CA ALA A 310 21.05 -5.72 6.78
C ALA A 310 21.47 -6.58 7.97
N LEU A 311 20.76 -7.68 8.25
CA LEU A 311 21.12 -8.61 9.32
C LEU A 311 22.34 -9.48 8.94
N GLY A 312 22.57 -9.69 7.64
CA GLY A 312 23.66 -10.53 7.13
C GLY A 312 23.42 -12.02 7.31
N VAL A 313 22.16 -12.43 7.46
CA VAL A 313 21.75 -13.84 7.65
C VAL A 313 20.76 -14.25 6.57
N PRO A 314 20.75 -15.52 6.13
CA PRO A 314 19.72 -16.03 5.21
C PRO A 314 18.34 -16.00 5.87
N VAL A 315 17.27 -16.00 5.06
CA VAL A 315 15.86 -15.88 5.50
C VAL A 315 15.51 -16.88 6.62
N GLU A 316 16.03 -18.10 6.52
CA GLU A 316 15.77 -19.20 7.46
C GLU A 316 16.41 -18.97 8.84
N ALA A 317 17.51 -18.21 8.90
CA ALA A 317 18.24 -17.93 10.13
C ALA A 317 17.81 -16.62 10.81
N VAL A 318 16.83 -15.90 10.27
CA VAL A 318 16.33 -14.64 10.86
C VAL A 318 15.82 -14.86 12.30
N ASN A 319 15.18 -15.99 12.59
CA ASN A 319 14.72 -16.35 13.95
C ASN A 319 15.87 -16.58 14.95
N GLN A 320 17.12 -16.73 14.49
CA GLN A 320 18.29 -16.85 15.38
C GLN A 320 18.81 -15.48 15.82
N VAL A 321 18.52 -14.43 15.05
CA VAL A 321 18.98 -13.05 15.32
C VAL A 321 17.86 -12.20 15.92
N LEU A 322 16.62 -12.39 15.48
CA LEU A 322 15.45 -11.67 15.97
C LEU A 322 14.48 -12.62 16.67
N SER A 323 14.04 -12.22 17.86
CA SER A 323 12.93 -12.90 18.56
C SER A 323 11.60 -12.67 17.84
N SER A 324 10.66 -13.60 17.97
CA SER A 324 9.30 -13.46 17.40
C SER A 324 8.63 -12.16 17.83
N ASN A 325 8.85 -11.70 19.07
CA ASN A 325 8.32 -10.43 19.57
C ASN A 325 8.89 -9.22 18.81
N GLN A 326 10.19 -9.22 18.52
CA GLN A 326 10.83 -8.17 17.73
C GLN A 326 10.32 -8.17 16.28
N ILE A 327 10.12 -9.34 15.68
CA ILE A 327 9.56 -9.46 14.32
C ILE A 327 8.13 -8.88 14.30
N PHE A 328 7.32 -9.13 15.34
CA PHE A 328 5.99 -8.54 15.43
C PHE A 328 6.01 -7.01 15.53
N VAL A 329 6.87 -6.45 16.39
CA VAL A 329 7.05 -5.00 16.52
C VAL A 329 7.51 -4.37 15.21
N PHE A 330 8.46 -5.01 14.52
CA PHE A 330 8.93 -4.61 13.20
C PHE A 330 7.80 -4.60 12.17
N LEU A 331 6.96 -5.64 12.18
CA LEU A 331 5.86 -5.79 11.24
C LEU A 331 4.78 -4.71 11.46
N ILE A 332 4.42 -4.42 12.71
CA ILE A 332 3.55 -3.28 13.03
C ILE A 332 4.16 -1.97 12.54
N PHE A 333 5.45 -1.75 12.79
CA PHE A 333 6.12 -0.53 12.35
C PHE A 333 6.05 -0.36 10.83
N ILE A 334 6.45 -1.37 10.05
CA ILE A 334 6.43 -1.31 8.57
C ILE A 334 5.01 -1.06 8.03
N THR A 335 3.99 -1.60 8.71
CA THR A 335 2.60 -1.44 8.31
C THR A 335 2.18 0.03 8.30
N PHE A 336 2.54 0.80 9.32
CA PHE A 336 2.10 2.20 9.50
C PHE A 336 3.17 3.25 9.20
N TYR A 337 4.41 2.83 8.97
CA TYR A 337 5.52 3.74 8.73
C TYR A 337 5.40 4.53 7.41
N VAL A 338 6.17 5.61 7.33
CA VAL A 338 6.25 6.62 6.27
C VAL A 338 5.87 6.10 4.89
N PRO A 339 4.92 6.73 4.17
CA PRO A 339 4.53 6.30 2.82
C PRO A 339 5.69 6.38 1.82
N CYS A 340 5.59 5.66 0.70
CA CYS A 340 6.67 5.69 -0.30
C CYS A 340 6.88 7.11 -0.86
N ILE A 341 8.09 7.40 -1.34
CA ILE A 341 8.42 8.73 -1.90
C ILE A 341 7.46 9.14 -3.02
N SER A 342 7.00 8.21 -3.85
CA SER A 342 6.00 8.50 -4.88
C SER A 342 4.69 9.01 -4.28
N THR A 343 4.26 8.47 -3.14
CA THR A 343 3.06 8.93 -2.43
C THR A 343 3.28 10.32 -1.83
N LEU A 344 4.45 10.58 -1.22
CA LEU A 344 4.78 11.91 -0.72
C LEU A 344 4.84 12.95 -1.84
N GLY A 345 5.43 12.59 -2.98
CA GLY A 345 5.53 13.43 -4.16
C GLY A 345 4.16 13.81 -4.73
N ILE A 346 3.22 12.87 -4.82
CA ILE A 346 1.86 13.19 -5.29
C ILE A 346 1.08 14.01 -4.26
N ILE A 347 1.24 13.76 -2.96
CA ILE A 347 0.61 14.59 -1.90
C ILE A 347 1.15 16.02 -1.99
N TRP A 348 2.45 16.19 -2.21
CA TRP A 348 3.06 17.50 -2.41
C TRP A 348 2.47 18.20 -3.63
N ARG A 349 2.36 17.50 -4.77
CA ARG A 349 1.81 18.04 -6.01
C ARG A 349 0.33 18.43 -5.90
N GLU A 350 -0.47 17.62 -5.21
CA GLU A 350 -1.92 17.84 -5.14
C GLU A 350 -2.37 18.81 -4.05
N PHE A 351 -1.53 19.04 -3.05
CA PHE A 351 -1.80 20.00 -2.00
C PHE A 351 -0.66 21.00 -1.87
N ASN A 352 0.32 20.72 -1.01
CA ASN A 352 1.45 21.58 -0.69
C ASN A 352 2.50 20.78 0.10
N LEU A 353 3.74 21.29 0.15
CA LEU A 353 4.84 20.64 0.87
C LEU A 353 4.54 20.50 2.38
N LYS A 354 3.80 21.45 2.96
CA LYS A 354 3.37 21.40 4.37
C LYS A 354 2.51 20.16 4.66
N ILE A 355 1.59 19.80 3.76
CA ILE A 355 0.69 18.65 3.95
C ILE A 355 1.44 17.34 3.75
N ALA A 356 2.38 17.29 2.79
CA ALA A 356 3.28 16.15 2.64
C ALA A 356 4.15 15.94 3.89
N GLY A 357 4.69 17.02 4.48
CA GLY A 357 5.43 16.97 5.74
C GLY A 357 4.58 16.53 6.93
N ILE A 358 3.34 17.02 7.04
CA ILE A 358 2.38 16.56 8.06
C ILE A 358 2.09 15.06 7.89
N SER A 359 1.88 14.59 6.66
CA SER A 359 1.66 13.17 6.37
C SER A 359 2.85 12.31 6.81
N PHE A 360 4.08 12.73 6.46
CA PHE A 360 5.31 12.07 6.89
C PHE A 360 5.42 11.97 8.42
N LEU A 361 5.25 13.10 9.11
CA LEU A 361 5.35 13.17 10.58
C LEU A 361 4.26 12.35 11.25
N LEU A 362 3.02 12.46 10.78
CA LEU A 362 1.88 11.73 11.33
C LEU A 362 2.08 10.21 11.21
N ASN A 363 2.50 9.70 10.04
CA ASN A 363 2.76 8.27 9.87
C ASN A 363 3.92 7.80 10.75
N THR A 364 5.01 8.58 10.83
CA THR A 364 6.17 8.23 11.67
C THR A 364 5.81 8.18 13.15
N LEU A 365 5.09 9.19 13.64
CA LEU A 365 4.65 9.26 15.03
C LEU A 365 3.71 8.11 15.37
N VAL A 366 2.66 7.89 14.56
CA VAL A 366 1.71 6.79 14.78
C VAL A 366 2.43 5.44 14.75
N ALA A 367 3.29 5.19 13.76
CA ALA A 367 4.03 3.93 13.67
C ALA A 367 4.92 3.70 14.89
N THR A 368 5.59 4.75 15.37
CA THR A 368 6.45 4.67 16.56
C THR A 368 5.64 4.40 17.82
N ILE A 369 4.51 5.09 18.02
CA ILE A 369 3.62 4.87 19.17
C ILE A 369 3.08 3.44 19.16
N LEU A 370 2.59 2.96 18.02
CA LEU A 370 2.06 1.59 17.89
C LEU A 370 3.14 0.54 18.12
N ALA A 371 4.36 0.75 17.63
CA ALA A 371 5.48 -0.15 17.85
C ALA A 371 5.88 -0.21 19.35
N ILE A 372 5.89 0.93 20.05
CA ILE A 372 6.13 0.99 21.49
C ILE A 372 5.03 0.26 22.27
N LEU A 373 3.75 0.52 21.92
CA LEU A 373 2.61 -0.16 22.54
C LEU A 373 2.68 -1.67 22.33
N ALA A 374 3.03 -2.12 21.13
CA ALA A 374 3.21 -3.53 20.82
C ALA A 374 4.35 -4.16 21.62
N ARG A 375 5.48 -3.45 21.74
CA ARG A 375 6.62 -3.90 22.56
C ARG A 375 6.22 -4.07 24.03
N LEU A 376 5.52 -3.08 24.59
CA LEU A 376 5.05 -3.12 25.98
C LEU A 376 4.05 -4.26 26.21
N ALA A 377 3.11 -4.46 25.28
CA ALA A 377 2.12 -5.52 25.37
C ALA A 377 2.73 -6.93 25.29
N LEU A 378 3.86 -7.09 24.60
CA LEU A 378 4.58 -8.37 24.48
C LEU A 378 5.68 -8.58 25.52
N SER A 379 6.03 -7.56 26.30
CA SER A 379 6.96 -7.66 27.44
C SER A 379 6.28 -7.97 28.78
N ILE A 380 4.94 -7.95 28.80
CA ILE A 380 4.07 -8.50 29.84
C ILE A 380 3.80 -9.96 29.47
#